data_AF-A0A7K4MK05-F1
#
_entry.id   AF-A0A7K4MK05-F1
#
_cell.length_a   1.000
_cell.length_b   1.000
_cell.length_c   1.000
_cell.angle_alpha   90.00
_cell.angle_beta   90.00
_cell.angle_gamma   90.00
#
_symmetry.space_group_name_H-M   'P 1'
#
loop_
_entity.id
_entity.type
_entity.pdbx_description
1 polymer ?
#
loop_
_entity_poly.entity_id
_entity_poly.type
_entity_poly.pdbx_seq_one_letter_code
_entity_poly.pdbx_strand_id
1 'polypeptide(L)' 'EGKVKRILTSSQVHPHGIKVELDNGKIGRVQQLS' A
#
# COMPACT_ATOMS: atom_id res chain seq x y z
N GLU A 1 -6.48 2.29 13.15
CA GLU A 1 -6.22 1.52 11.92
C GLU A 1 -6.80 2.26 10.71
N GLY A 2 -6.25 2.11 9.50
CA GLY A 2 -6.76 2.75 8.29
C GLY A 2 -6.98 1.71 7.19
N LYS A 3 -8.14 1.72 6.53
CA LYS A 3 -8.42 0.84 5.40
C LYS A 3 -7.72 1.36 4.14
N VAL A 4 -7.17 0.44 3.35
CA VAL A 4 -6.60 0.74 2.03
C VAL A 4 -7.75 0.94 1.05
N LYS A 5 -7.72 2.07 0.34
CA LYS A 5 -8.68 2.41 -0.71
C LYS A 5 -8.24 1.91 -2.07
N ARG A 6 -6.97 2.10 -2.42
CA ARG A 6 -6.44 1.64 -3.72
C ARG A 6 -4.97 1.26 -3.65
N ILE A 7 -4.61 0.21 -4.38
CA ILE A 7 -3.21 -0.18 -4.62
C ILE A 7 -2.69 0.62 -5.81
N LEU A 8 -1.57 1.31 -5.62
CA LEU A 8 -0.93 2.17 -6.63
C LEU A 8 0.28 1.51 -7.31
N THR A 9 0.74 0.36 -6.80
CA THR A 9 1.84 -0.39 -7.44
C THR A 9 1.28 -1.59 -8.17
N SER A 10 1.67 -1.75 -9.44
CA SER A 10 1.14 -2.77 -10.36
C SER A 10 2.02 -4.01 -10.51
N SER A 11 3.26 -3.97 -10.03
CA SER A 11 4.14 -5.15 -10.02
C SER A 11 3.64 -6.18 -9.01
N GLN A 12 4.04 -7.45 -9.11
CA GLN A 12 3.71 -8.47 -8.09
C GLN A 12 4.78 -8.53 -7.00
N VAL A 13 6.04 -8.28 -7.35
CA VAL A 13 7.19 -8.28 -6.43
C VAL A 13 7.54 -6.85 -6.03
N HIS A 14 7.59 -6.59 -4.73
CA HIS A 14 7.79 -5.25 -4.18
C HIS A 14 8.87 -5.27 -3.08
N PRO A 15 10.15 -5.11 -3.41
CA PRO A 15 11.25 -5.20 -2.43
C PRO A 15 11.19 -4.10 -1.34
N HIS A 16 10.46 -3.01 -1.58
CA HIS A 16 10.27 -1.91 -0.64
C HIS A 16 8.82 -1.77 -0.15
N GLY A 17 7.97 -2.77 -0.41
CA GLY A 17 6.53 -2.74 -0.11
C GLY A 17 5.66 -2.08 -1.18
N ILE A 18 4.35 -2.21 -0.98
CA ILE A 18 3.29 -1.83 -1.92
C ILE A 18 2.86 -0.39 -1.65
N LYS A 19 2.92 0.49 -2.66
CA LYS A 19 2.36 1.84 -2.55
C LYS A 19 0.83 1.76 -2.56
N VAL A 20 0.18 2.38 -1.58
CA VAL A 20 -1.27 2.38 -1.42
C VAL A 20 -1.81 3.77 -1.11
N GLU A 21 -3.02 4.05 -1.57
CA GLU A 21 -3.86 5.16 -1.11
C GLU A 21 -4.77 4.64 0.01
N LEU A 22 -4.78 5.33 1.14
CA LEU A 22 -5.67 5.09 2.26
C LEU A 22 -7.01 5.81 2.04
N ASP A 23 -8.05 5.33 2.71
CA ASP A 23 -9.40 5.89 2.57
C ASP A 23 -9.49 7.38 3.01
N ASN A 24 -8.59 7.81 3.89
CA ASN A 24 -8.45 9.19 4.32
C ASN A 24 -7.67 10.08 3.32
N GLY A 25 -7.36 9.58 2.12
CA GLY A 25 -6.63 10.30 1.07
C GLY A 25 -5.11 10.36 1.27
N LYS A 26 -4.56 9.73 2.31
CA LYS A 26 -3.10 9.67 2.54
C LYS A 26 -2.46 8.57 1.69
N ILE A 27 -1.26 8.82 1.20
CA ILE A 27 -0.46 7.84 0.46
C ILE A 27 0.59 7.24 1.39
N GLY A 28 0.72 5.91 1.37
CA GLY A 28 1.67 5.16 2.19
C GLY A 28 2.29 3.97 1.47
N ARG A 29 3.21 3.27 2.15
CA ARG A 29 3.75 1.97 1.74
C ARG A 29 3.37 0.91 2.78
N VAL A 30 2.88 -0.23 2.31
CA VAL A 30 2.55 -1.39 3.15
C VAL A 30 3.54 -2.51 2.87
N GLN A 31 4.08 -3.12 3.93
CA GLN A 31 4.90 -4.32 3.84
C GLN A 31 4.10 -5.49 4.41
N GLN A 32 4.30 -6.68 3.85
CA GLN A 32 3.72 -7.90 4.42
C GLN A 32 4.36 -8.12 5.78
N LEU A 33 3.55 -8.26 6.84
CA LEU A 33 4.04 -8.73 8.12
C LEU A 33 4.30 -10.24 7.95
N SER A 34 5.57 -10.65 8.06
CA SER A 34 5.94 -12.08 8.05
C SER A 34 5.46 -12.76 9.33
#